data_AF-A0A7W0KYK4-F1
#
_entry.id   AF-A0A7W0KYK4-F1
#
_cell.length_a   1.000
_cell.length_b   1.000
_cell.length_c   1.000
_cell.angle_alpha   90.00
_cell.angle_beta   90.00
_cell.angle_gamma   90.00
#
_symmetry.space_group_name_H-M   'P 1'
#
loop_
_entity.id
_entity.type
_entity.pdbx_description
1 polymer ?
#
loop_
_entity_poly.entity_id
_entity_poly.type
_entity_poly.pdbx_seq_one_letter_code
_entity_poly.pdbx_strand_id
1 'polypeptide(L)'
;MTGPKLNEGALLVGDRRTTKATARYLRGSASKARVVLDLIRGVDVRRADEILQFTTRDAARDVRKVLASAVANAVHNDAQDADELYVLAAFADEGPTLKRFRPRARGRASRIRKRTSHITIVVARLSDARLEVVQARQQASSPTARRRAGSTAQSRAERVQRSRTRAESLRDGDSTAEDTITDADTTDESVTDVVETEAVDTDTDTEDTEIQGFADVAEADTETTEADDSAEADA
;
A
#
# COMPACT_ATOMS: atom_id res chain seq x y z
N MET A 1 13.63 -20.81 -3.40
CA MET A 1 12.82 -20.09 -2.38
C MET A 1 12.66 -18.68 -2.86
N THR A 2 11.45 -18.18 -3.07
CA THR A 2 11.27 -16.73 -3.11
C THR A 2 11.16 -16.36 -1.66
N GLY A 3 12.28 -15.96 -1.04
CA GLY A 3 12.27 -15.39 0.31
C GLY A 3 11.34 -14.17 0.37
N PRO A 4 11.20 -13.52 1.53
CA PRO A 4 10.47 -12.27 1.56
C PRO A 4 11.02 -11.36 0.47
N LYS A 5 10.19 -10.94 -0.49
CA LYS A 5 10.45 -9.70 -1.24
C LYS A 5 10.29 -8.62 -0.19
N LEU A 6 11.37 -8.43 0.57
CA LEU A 6 11.53 -7.35 1.49
C LEU A 6 11.34 -6.10 0.62
N ASN A 7 10.40 -5.25 1.01
CA ASN A 7 10.61 -3.85 0.72
C ASN A 7 11.88 -3.53 1.52
N GLU A 8 12.99 -3.30 0.83
CA GLU A 8 14.30 -3.11 1.43
C GLU A 8 14.19 -2.03 2.52
N GLY A 9 14.55 -2.40 3.76
CA GLY A 9 14.57 -1.49 4.91
C GLY A 9 13.48 -1.68 5.97
N ALA A 10 13.26 -2.88 6.52
CA ALA A 10 12.72 -3.02 7.88
C ALA A 10 12.97 -4.42 8.45
N LEU A 11 13.62 -4.45 9.61
CA LEU A 11 14.09 -5.62 10.35
C LEU A 11 12.98 -6.62 10.64
N LEU A 12 13.03 -7.80 10.02
CA LEU A 12 12.21 -8.92 10.42
C LEU A 12 12.80 -9.54 11.70
N VAL A 13 11.99 -9.56 12.76
CA VAL A 13 12.14 -10.33 14.03
C VAL A 13 12.65 -9.54 15.26
N GLY A 14 13.11 -8.29 15.14
CA GLY A 14 13.62 -7.52 16.29
C GLY A 14 12.81 -6.29 16.73
N ASP A 15 12.01 -5.73 15.83
CA ASP A 15 11.33 -4.46 16.11
C ASP A 15 9.96 -4.72 16.77
N ARG A 16 9.77 -4.18 17.98
CA ARG A 16 8.58 -4.37 18.84
C ARG A 16 7.29 -3.81 18.24
N ARG A 17 7.36 -3.22 17.04
CA ARG A 17 6.25 -2.58 16.32
C ARG A 17 5.65 -3.46 15.23
N THR A 18 6.21 -4.65 15.00
CA THR A 18 5.75 -5.57 13.95
C THR A 18 5.07 -6.80 14.52
N THR A 19 3.90 -7.14 13.96
CA THR A 19 3.11 -8.30 14.39
C THR A 19 2.97 -9.27 13.23
N LYS A 20 3.14 -10.57 13.50
CA LYS A 20 3.04 -11.62 12.47
C LYS A 20 1.89 -12.57 12.74
N ALA A 21 1.29 -13.08 11.66
CA ALA A 21 0.40 -14.23 11.70
C ALA A 21 0.82 -15.25 10.64
N THR A 22 0.75 -16.53 11.00
CA THR A 22 1.11 -17.63 10.11
C THR A 22 0.02 -18.70 10.09
N ALA A 23 -0.39 -19.13 8.90
CA ALA A 23 -1.20 -20.33 8.70
C ALA A 23 -0.35 -21.43 8.07
N ARG A 24 -0.28 -22.58 8.73
CA ARG A 24 0.53 -23.74 8.29
C ARG A 24 -0.36 -24.85 7.74
N TYR A 25 0.24 -25.67 6.90
CA TYR A 25 -0.36 -26.85 6.25
C TYR A 25 -1.63 -26.58 5.42
N LEU A 26 -1.76 -25.37 4.85
CA LEU A 26 -2.87 -25.04 3.98
C LEU A 26 -2.86 -25.91 2.71
N ARG A 27 -4.05 -26.39 2.32
CA ARG A 27 -4.23 -27.24 1.15
C ARG A 27 -4.26 -26.39 -0.12
N GLY A 28 -3.08 -25.98 -0.58
CA GLY A 28 -2.92 -25.18 -1.78
C GLY A 28 -1.48 -25.19 -2.28
N SER A 29 -1.27 -24.72 -3.51
CA SER A 29 0.09 -24.48 -4.02
C SER A 29 0.51 -23.08 -3.63
N ALA A 30 1.74 -22.94 -3.09
CA ALA A 30 2.30 -21.65 -2.71
C ALA A 30 2.24 -20.63 -3.86
N SER A 31 2.51 -21.05 -5.10
CA SER A 31 2.44 -20.18 -6.29
C SER A 31 1.06 -19.54 -6.51
N LYS A 32 -0.03 -20.24 -6.17
CA LYS A 32 -1.39 -19.67 -6.30
C LYS A 32 -1.67 -18.62 -5.21
N ALA A 33 -1.15 -18.84 -4.01
CA ALA A 33 -1.25 -17.89 -2.92
C ALA A 33 -0.40 -16.64 -3.19
N ARG A 34 0.81 -16.79 -3.73
CA ARG A 34 1.72 -15.67 -4.05
C ARG A 34 1.07 -14.61 -4.95
N VAL A 35 0.34 -15.03 -5.98
CA VAL A 35 -0.38 -14.09 -6.87
C VAL A 35 -1.37 -13.21 -6.12
N VAL A 36 -2.02 -13.74 -5.07
CA VAL A 36 -2.94 -12.95 -4.24
C VAL A 36 -2.17 -12.09 -3.24
N LEU A 37 -1.10 -12.62 -2.64
CA LEU A 37 -0.27 -11.89 -1.68
C LEU A 37 0.44 -10.68 -2.30
N ASP A 38 0.77 -10.76 -3.59
CA ASP A 38 1.37 -9.64 -4.33
C ASP A 38 0.41 -8.44 -4.47
N LEU A 39 -0.92 -8.66 -4.41
CA LEU A 39 -1.92 -7.57 -4.48
C LEU A 39 -2.01 -6.75 -3.20
N ILE A 40 -1.68 -7.34 -2.05
CA ILE A 40 -1.89 -6.72 -0.73
C ILE A 40 -0.58 -6.20 -0.11
N ARG A 41 0.58 -6.44 -0.74
CA ARG A 41 1.87 -6.01 -0.19
C ARG A 41 1.98 -4.48 -0.22
N GLY A 42 2.32 -3.87 0.93
CA GLY A 42 2.48 -2.42 1.06
C GLY A 42 1.16 -1.63 1.10
N VAL A 43 0.02 -2.32 1.12
CA VAL A 43 -1.32 -1.73 1.17
C VAL A 43 -1.80 -1.64 2.61
N ASP A 44 -2.61 -0.62 2.91
CA ASP A 44 -3.25 -0.43 4.21
C ASP A 44 -4.25 -1.57 4.49
N VAL A 45 -4.42 -1.96 5.75
CA VAL A 45 -5.19 -3.15 6.14
C VAL A 45 -6.65 -3.10 5.63
N ARG A 46 -7.32 -1.95 5.75
CA ARG A 46 -8.70 -1.77 5.27
C ARG A 46 -8.83 -2.07 3.78
N ARG A 47 -7.95 -1.46 2.98
CA ARG A 47 -7.92 -1.64 1.52
C ARG A 47 -7.50 -3.06 1.14
N ALA A 48 -6.61 -3.68 1.92
CA ALA A 48 -6.24 -5.08 1.71
C ALA A 48 -7.44 -6.02 1.94
N ASP A 49 -8.29 -5.79 2.96
CA ASP A 49 -9.50 -6.60 3.18
C ASP A 49 -10.49 -6.48 2.03
N GLU A 50 -10.69 -5.26 1.51
CA GLU A 50 -11.54 -5.00 0.34
C GLU A 50 -11.03 -5.75 -0.91
N ILE A 51 -9.72 -5.63 -1.22
CA ILE A 51 -9.10 -6.32 -2.35
C ILE A 51 -9.31 -7.83 -2.21
N LEU A 52 -9.10 -8.40 -1.02
CA LEU A 52 -9.26 -9.83 -0.78
C LEU A 52 -10.72 -10.28 -0.85
N GLN A 53 -11.67 -9.44 -0.44
CA GLN A 53 -13.10 -9.73 -0.51
C GLN A 53 -13.59 -9.86 -1.95
N PHE A 54 -13.11 -9.00 -2.86
CA PHE A 54 -13.54 -8.97 -4.27
C PHE A 54 -12.63 -9.78 -5.20
N THR A 55 -11.55 -10.36 -4.70
CA THR A 55 -10.67 -11.23 -5.50
C THR A 55 -11.35 -12.57 -5.79
N THR A 56 -11.42 -12.94 -7.07
CA THR A 56 -12.09 -14.18 -7.54
C THR A 56 -11.31 -15.47 -7.25
N ARG A 57 -10.06 -15.38 -6.81
CA ARG A 57 -9.20 -16.55 -6.54
C ARG A 57 -9.52 -17.18 -5.19
N ASP A 58 -9.67 -18.50 -5.16
CA ASP A 58 -9.93 -19.25 -3.91
C ASP A 58 -8.91 -18.97 -2.79
N ALA A 59 -7.64 -18.78 -3.14
CA ALA A 59 -6.58 -18.49 -2.16
C ALA A 59 -6.84 -17.20 -1.36
N ALA A 60 -7.64 -16.26 -1.88
CA ALA A 60 -8.01 -15.03 -1.18
C ALA A 60 -8.79 -15.30 0.10
N ARG A 61 -9.60 -16.37 0.13
CA ARG A 61 -10.38 -16.75 1.33
C ARG A 61 -9.46 -17.13 2.50
N ASP A 62 -8.42 -17.90 2.20
CA ASP A 62 -7.44 -18.31 3.22
C ASP A 62 -6.56 -17.14 3.64
N VAL A 63 -6.09 -16.34 2.69
CA VAL A 63 -5.27 -15.14 2.96
C VAL A 63 -6.03 -14.13 3.82
N ARG A 64 -7.32 -13.89 3.55
CA ARG A 64 -8.17 -12.99 4.32
C ARG A 64 -8.29 -13.40 5.78
N LYS A 65 -8.41 -14.70 6.06
CA LYS A 65 -8.41 -15.21 7.45
C LYS A 65 -7.09 -14.96 8.16
N VAL A 66 -5.97 -15.14 7.46
CA VAL A 66 -4.63 -14.85 8.02
C VAL A 66 -4.47 -13.36 8.29
N LEU A 67 -4.94 -12.49 7.39
CA LEU A 67 -4.92 -11.04 7.58
C LEU A 67 -5.75 -10.64 8.80
N ALA A 68 -6.98 -11.14 8.92
CA ALA A 68 -7.83 -10.89 10.08
C ALA A 68 -7.17 -11.35 11.40
N SER A 69 -6.48 -12.49 11.39
CA SER A 69 -5.70 -12.96 12.54
C SER A 69 -4.51 -12.06 12.86
N ALA A 70 -3.82 -11.51 11.84
CA ALA A 70 -2.71 -10.58 12.05
C ALA A 70 -3.18 -9.29 12.72
N VAL A 71 -4.31 -8.74 12.26
CA VAL A 71 -4.94 -7.55 12.84
C VAL A 71 -5.39 -7.81 14.27
N ALA A 72 -6.05 -8.94 14.52
CA ALA A 72 -6.48 -9.31 15.87
C ALA A 72 -5.28 -9.43 16.84
N ASN A 73 -4.16 -10.00 16.38
CA ASN A 73 -2.95 -10.09 17.19
C ASN A 73 -2.36 -8.70 17.49
N ALA A 74 -2.35 -7.79 16.51
CA ALA A 74 -1.82 -6.45 16.68
C ALA A 74 -2.67 -5.61 17.65
N VAL A 75 -4.00 -5.76 17.57
CA VAL A 75 -4.94 -5.07 18.47
C VAL A 75 -4.84 -5.62 19.90
N HIS A 76 -4.86 -6.95 20.06
CA HIS A 76 -4.94 -7.55 21.39
C HIS A 76 -3.60 -7.61 22.13
N ASN A 77 -2.49 -7.91 21.43
CA ASN A 77 -1.20 -8.12 22.08
C ASN A 77 -0.34 -6.84 22.07
N ASP A 78 -0.35 -6.09 20.96
CA ASP A 78 0.51 -4.93 20.77
C ASP A 78 -0.23 -3.59 20.99
N ALA A 79 -1.53 -3.65 21.33
CA ALA A 79 -2.41 -2.50 21.59
C ALA A 79 -2.40 -1.44 20.47
N GLN A 80 -2.23 -1.88 19.21
CA GLN A 80 -2.23 -1.01 18.05
C GLN A 80 -3.66 -0.82 17.51
N ASP A 81 -3.94 0.35 16.96
CA ASP A 81 -5.22 0.59 16.27
C ASP A 81 -5.21 -0.10 14.90
N ALA A 82 -6.31 -0.75 14.54
CA ALA A 82 -6.47 -1.49 13.29
C ALA A 82 -6.37 -0.59 12.05
N ASP A 83 -6.76 0.69 12.19
CA ASP A 83 -6.81 1.65 11.10
C ASP A 83 -5.43 2.21 10.73
N GLU A 84 -4.47 2.11 11.65
CA GLU A 84 -3.10 2.58 11.48
C GLU A 84 -2.16 1.49 10.93
N LEU A 85 -2.69 0.29 10.66
CA LEU A 85 -1.90 -0.85 10.20
C LEU A 85 -1.79 -0.92 8.69
N TYR A 86 -0.62 -1.37 8.22
CA TYR A 86 -0.41 -1.77 6.84
C TYR A 86 0.31 -3.12 6.75
N VAL A 87 0.20 -3.75 5.58
CA VAL A 87 0.88 -5.02 5.30
C VAL A 87 2.34 -4.72 4.92
N LEU A 88 3.24 -4.93 5.88
CA LEU A 88 4.69 -4.78 5.69
C LEU A 88 5.23 -5.85 4.75
N ALA A 89 4.95 -7.12 5.07
CA ALA A 89 5.44 -8.26 4.31
C ALA A 89 4.39 -9.36 4.23
N ALA A 90 4.29 -9.98 3.06
CA ALA A 90 3.37 -11.07 2.79
C ALA A 90 4.03 -12.08 1.85
N PHE A 91 4.17 -13.32 2.31
CA PHE A 91 4.83 -14.38 1.54
C PHE A 91 4.20 -15.76 1.82
N ALA A 92 4.44 -16.68 0.88
CA ALA A 92 3.98 -18.05 0.98
C ALA A 92 5.09 -19.04 0.65
N ASP A 93 5.35 -19.92 1.61
CA ASP A 93 6.34 -20.99 1.52
C ASP A 93 5.68 -22.31 1.11
N GLU A 94 6.49 -23.18 0.53
CA GLU A 94 6.07 -24.54 0.20
C GLU A 94 6.07 -25.39 1.46
N GLY A 95 4.94 -26.05 1.72
CA GLY A 95 4.81 -27.04 2.78
C GLY A 95 5.10 -28.47 2.29
N PRO A 96 4.92 -29.47 3.16
CA PRO A 96 5.10 -30.87 2.79
C PRO A 96 4.19 -31.26 1.62
N THR A 97 4.78 -31.90 0.61
CA THR A 97 4.09 -32.33 -0.60
C THR A 97 3.78 -33.82 -0.54
N LEU A 98 2.49 -34.16 -0.59
CA LEU A 98 2.05 -35.55 -0.64
C LEU A 98 2.14 -36.09 -2.06
N LYS A 99 2.68 -37.31 -2.21
CA LYS A 99 2.78 -38.02 -3.49
C LYS A 99 1.56 -38.92 -3.68
N ARG A 100 0.92 -38.88 -4.85
CA ARG A 100 -0.15 -39.80 -5.28
C ARG A 100 0.16 -40.30 -6.68
N PHE A 101 -0.21 -41.52 -7.01
CA PHE A 101 -0.01 -42.07 -8.35
C PHE A 101 -1.34 -42.09 -9.10
N ARG A 102 -1.30 -41.77 -10.39
CA ARG A 102 -2.44 -41.90 -11.30
C ARG A 102 -2.05 -42.83 -12.46
N PRO A 103 -2.84 -43.90 -12.71
CA PRO A 103 -2.60 -44.79 -13.84
C PRO A 103 -2.75 -44.03 -15.16
N ARG A 104 -1.94 -44.42 -16.16
CA ARG A 104 -1.94 -43.90 -17.53
C ARG A 104 -1.89 -45.08 -18.51
N ALA A 105 -2.10 -44.78 -19.80
CA ALA A 105 -2.09 -45.78 -20.86
C ALA A 105 -0.77 -46.59 -20.88
N ARG A 106 -0.86 -47.83 -21.37
CA ARG A 106 0.27 -48.78 -21.52
C ARG A 106 1.02 -49.09 -20.21
N GLY A 107 0.29 -49.28 -19.10
CA GLY A 107 0.87 -49.67 -17.80
C GLY A 107 1.72 -48.60 -17.11
N ARG A 108 1.70 -47.35 -17.59
CA ARG A 108 2.51 -46.26 -17.02
C ARG A 108 1.83 -45.65 -15.80
N ALA A 109 2.61 -45.22 -14.81
CA ALA A 109 2.12 -44.47 -13.65
C ALA A 109 2.75 -43.07 -13.59
N SER A 110 1.92 -42.05 -13.55
CA SER A 110 2.36 -40.65 -13.37
C SER A 110 2.16 -40.19 -11.93
N ARG A 111 3.06 -39.35 -11.41
CA ARG A 111 2.98 -38.81 -10.05
C ARG A 111 2.20 -37.51 -10.02
N ILE A 112 1.19 -37.43 -9.16
CA ILE A 112 0.47 -36.21 -8.81
C ILE A 112 0.99 -35.71 -7.46
N ARG A 113 1.42 -34.45 -7.44
CA ARG A 113 1.87 -33.76 -6.23
C ARG A 113 0.69 -33.01 -5.60
N LYS A 114 0.27 -33.41 -4.41
CA LYS A 114 -0.69 -32.66 -3.58
C LYS A 114 0.12 -31.76 -2.65
N ARG A 115 0.43 -30.57 -3.17
CA ARG A 115 1.23 -29.55 -2.48
C ARG A 115 0.43 -28.94 -1.33
N THR A 116 1.14 -28.51 -0.31
CA THR A 116 0.61 -27.64 0.75
C THR A 116 1.44 -26.36 0.81
N SER A 117 0.94 -25.34 1.49
CA SER A 117 1.64 -24.08 1.67
C SER A 117 1.57 -23.59 3.10
N HIS A 118 2.50 -22.70 3.43
CA HIS A 118 2.50 -21.91 4.66
C HIS A 118 2.41 -20.45 4.26
N ILE A 119 1.43 -19.73 4.80
CA ILE A 119 1.23 -18.30 4.50
C ILE A 119 1.63 -17.51 5.73
N THR A 120 2.46 -16.50 5.54
CA THR A 120 2.90 -15.58 6.58
C THR A 120 2.58 -14.17 6.15
N ILE A 121 1.88 -13.44 7.02
CA ILE A 121 1.59 -12.02 6.87
C ILE A 121 2.17 -11.29 8.09
N VAL A 122 2.87 -10.20 7.82
CA VAL A 122 3.43 -9.30 8.81
C VAL A 122 2.80 -7.93 8.62
N VAL A 123 2.21 -7.41 9.69
CA VAL A 123 1.63 -6.08 9.75
C VAL A 123 2.50 -5.17 10.62
N ALA A 124 2.49 -3.89 10.30
CA ALA A 124 3.19 -2.87 11.06
C ALA A 124 2.35 -1.59 11.11
N ARG A 125 2.60 -0.77 12.13
CA ARG A 125 2.05 0.58 12.21
C ARG A 125 2.66 1.47 11.13
N LEU A 126 1.81 2.24 10.46
CA LEU A 126 2.19 3.21 9.45
C LEU A 126 3.06 4.33 10.06
N SER A 127 3.95 4.93 9.25
CA SER A 127 4.71 6.12 9.68
C SER A 127 3.78 7.33 9.84
N ASP A 128 4.08 8.23 10.77
CA ASP A 128 3.24 9.38 11.09
C ASP A 128 2.88 10.24 9.86
N ALA A 129 3.85 10.55 8.98
CA ALA A 129 3.61 11.28 7.74
C ALA A 129 2.62 10.58 6.78
N ARG A 130 2.58 9.24 6.79
CA ARG A 130 1.70 8.47 5.92
C ARG A 130 0.31 8.29 6.56
N LEU A 131 0.23 8.31 7.90
CA LEU A 131 -1.05 8.40 8.62
C LEU A 131 -1.79 9.69 8.27
N GLU A 132 -1.09 10.84 8.24
CA GLU A 132 -1.68 12.13 7.86
C GLU A 132 -2.30 12.09 6.47
N VAL A 133 -1.60 11.54 5.48
CA VAL A 133 -2.12 11.40 4.11
C VAL A 133 -3.36 10.50 4.07
N VAL A 134 -3.35 9.39 4.80
CA VAL A 134 -4.49 8.46 4.86
C VAL A 134 -5.68 9.13 5.56
N GLN A 135 -5.46 9.82 6.66
CA GLN A 135 -6.50 10.56 7.40
C GLN A 135 -7.06 11.70 6.55
N ALA A 136 -6.23 12.47 5.86
CA ALA A 136 -6.65 13.53 4.94
C ALA A 136 -7.52 12.96 3.80
N ARG A 137 -7.14 11.81 3.23
CA ARG A 137 -7.97 11.10 2.23
C ARG A 137 -9.31 10.63 2.82
N GLN A 138 -9.32 10.11 4.05
CA GLN A 138 -10.55 9.69 4.73
C GLN A 138 -11.46 10.89 5.02
N GLN A 139 -10.90 12.02 5.46
CA GLN A 139 -11.62 13.26 5.72
C GLN A 139 -12.19 13.85 4.41
N ALA A 140 -11.41 13.89 3.34
CA ALA A 140 -11.87 14.34 2.02
C ALA A 140 -12.98 13.42 1.45
N SER A 141 -12.86 12.11 1.68
CA SER A 141 -13.88 11.13 1.29
C SER A 141 -15.15 11.22 2.16
N SER A 142 -15.08 11.79 3.36
CA SER A 142 -16.19 11.78 4.32
C SER A 142 -17.47 12.43 3.75
N PRO A 143 -18.66 11.91 4.09
CA PRO A 143 -19.94 12.43 3.58
C PRO A 143 -20.15 13.92 3.91
N THR A 144 -19.63 14.37 5.06
CA THR A 144 -19.66 15.77 5.49
C THR A 144 -18.82 16.66 4.59
N ALA A 145 -17.61 16.24 4.23
CA ALA A 145 -16.77 16.97 3.27
C ALA A 145 -17.42 17.03 1.88
N ARG A 146 -18.00 15.91 1.41
CA ARG A 146 -18.76 15.89 0.14
C ARG A 146 -20.02 16.78 0.18
N ARG A 147 -20.70 16.86 1.32
CA ARG A 147 -21.85 17.78 1.53
C ARG A 147 -21.42 19.25 1.51
N ARG A 148 -20.27 19.61 2.10
CA ARG A 148 -19.72 20.98 2.01
C ARG A 148 -19.34 21.36 0.58
N ALA A 149 -18.73 20.45 -0.19
CA ALA A 149 -18.45 20.67 -1.60
C ALA A 149 -19.74 20.78 -2.46
N GLY A 150 -20.83 20.13 -2.04
CA GLY A 150 -22.16 20.26 -2.66
C GLY A 150 -22.88 21.58 -2.38
N SER A 151 -22.35 22.46 -1.52
CA SER A 151 -22.93 23.79 -1.26
C SER A 151 -23.01 24.66 -2.52
N THR A 152 -22.19 24.41 -3.54
CA THR A 152 -22.28 25.06 -4.85
C THR A 152 -23.55 24.68 -5.63
N ALA A 153 -24.10 23.47 -5.39
CA ALA A 153 -25.38 23.06 -5.98
C ALA A 153 -26.58 23.63 -5.20
N GLN A 154 -26.44 23.76 -3.87
CA GLN A 154 -27.43 24.43 -3.02
C GLN A 154 -27.52 25.93 -3.32
N SER A 155 -26.39 26.60 -3.55
CA SER A 155 -26.36 28.02 -3.93
C SER A 155 -26.99 28.29 -5.30
N ARG A 156 -26.89 27.35 -6.26
CA ARG A 156 -27.63 27.41 -7.53
C ARG A 156 -29.13 27.23 -7.33
N ALA A 157 -29.55 26.27 -6.50
CA ALA A 157 -30.97 26.04 -6.21
C ALA A 157 -31.60 27.23 -5.45
N GLU A 158 -30.88 27.81 -4.49
CA GLU A 158 -31.28 29.00 -3.74
C GLU A 158 -31.35 30.25 -4.62
N ARG A 159 -30.42 30.42 -5.58
CA ARG A 159 -30.50 31.50 -6.58
C ARG A 159 -31.74 31.36 -7.47
N VAL A 160 -32.04 30.14 -7.93
CA VAL A 160 -33.23 29.87 -8.77
C VAL A 160 -34.51 30.05 -7.96
N GLN A 161 -34.52 29.66 -6.69
CA GLN A 161 -35.67 29.88 -5.80
C GLN A 161 -35.88 31.37 -5.52
N ARG A 162 -34.83 32.15 -5.21
CA ARG A 162 -34.92 33.62 -5.08
C ARG A 162 -35.41 34.32 -6.35
N SER A 163 -35.02 33.81 -7.52
CA SER A 163 -35.53 34.30 -8.81
C SER A 163 -37.01 33.98 -9.00
N ARG A 164 -37.45 32.77 -8.63
CA ARG A 164 -38.85 32.35 -8.73
C ARG A 164 -39.75 33.09 -7.76
N THR A 165 -39.34 33.23 -6.50
CA THR A 165 -40.10 33.98 -5.49
C THR A 165 -40.20 35.46 -5.82
N ARG A 166 -39.13 36.06 -6.37
CA ARG A 166 -39.17 37.45 -6.89
C ARG A 166 -40.09 37.58 -8.10
N ALA A 167 -40.14 36.57 -8.98
CA ALA A 167 -41.05 36.57 -10.11
C ALA A 167 -42.52 36.35 -9.69
N GLU A 168 -42.76 35.57 -8.64
CA GLU A 168 -44.09 35.35 -8.05
C GLU A 168 -44.58 36.61 -7.33
N SER A 169 -43.74 37.29 -6.53
CA SER A 169 -44.11 38.55 -5.88
C SER A 169 -44.41 39.68 -6.87
N LEU A 170 -43.74 39.69 -8.03
CA LEU A 170 -44.03 40.63 -9.13
C LEU A 170 -45.35 40.31 -9.87
N ARG A 171 -45.82 39.05 -9.82
CA ARG A 171 -47.07 38.61 -10.45
C ARG A 171 -48.29 38.89 -9.56
N ASP A 172 -48.14 38.80 -8.25
CA ASP A 172 -49.24 39.02 -7.30
C ASP A 172 -49.52 40.50 -7.01
N GLY A 173 -48.76 41.42 -7.60
CA GLY A 173 -49.12 42.84 -7.66
C GLY A 173 -49.20 43.56 -6.31
N ASP A 174 -48.51 43.07 -5.28
CA ASP A 174 -48.42 43.77 -3.99
C ASP A 174 -47.33 44.85 -4.05
N SER A 175 -47.74 46.08 -4.35
CA SER A 175 -46.88 47.25 -4.38
C SER A 175 -46.80 47.90 -2.99
N THR A 176 -46.17 47.28 -2.01
CA THR A 176 -45.63 48.01 -0.85
C THR A 176 -44.43 47.27 -0.23
N ALA A 177 -43.25 47.54 -0.78
CA ALA A 177 -42.00 47.53 -0.02
C ALA A 177 -40.98 48.36 -0.82
N GLU A 178 -40.79 49.61 -0.41
CA GLU A 178 -39.51 50.27 -0.63
C GLU A 178 -38.47 49.48 0.17
N ASP A 179 -37.38 49.02 -0.46
CA ASP A 179 -36.09 48.99 0.22
C ASP A 179 -34.93 48.81 -0.77
N THR A 180 -34.24 49.94 -0.95
CA THR A 180 -32.79 50.11 -0.92
C THR A 180 -31.93 48.97 -1.47
N ILE A 181 -31.40 49.19 -2.69
CA ILE A 181 -30.23 48.48 -3.20
C ILE A 181 -29.05 48.82 -2.28
N THR A 182 -28.73 47.93 -1.35
CA THR A 182 -27.39 47.84 -0.76
C THR A 182 -26.73 46.60 -1.34
N ASP A 183 -25.90 46.83 -2.36
CA ASP A 183 -24.83 45.90 -2.72
C ASP A 183 -23.86 45.83 -1.53
N ALA A 184 -24.09 44.86 -0.64
CA ALA A 184 -23.17 44.51 0.42
C ALA A 184 -23.04 42.99 0.47
N ASP A 185 -22.20 42.45 -0.41
CA ASP A 185 -21.13 41.53 0.00
C ASP A 185 -20.14 41.34 -1.17
N THR A 186 -19.27 42.34 -1.34
CA THR A 186 -17.94 42.14 -1.93
C THR A 186 -16.95 42.44 -0.82
N THR A 187 -16.60 41.41 -0.07
CA THR A 187 -15.35 41.35 0.71
C THR A 187 -14.86 39.93 0.64
N ASP A 188 -14.21 39.58 -0.46
CA ASP A 188 -13.16 38.58 -0.47
C ASP A 188 -11.86 39.34 -0.72
N GLU A 189 -11.20 39.75 0.37
CA GLU A 189 -9.78 40.06 0.33
C GLU A 189 -9.05 39.53 1.55
N SER A 190 -7.91 38.94 1.22
CA SER A 190 -6.84 38.34 2.02
C SER A 190 -7.13 36.91 2.53
N VAL A 191 -6.31 35.92 2.19
CA VAL A 191 -4.84 35.97 2.21
C VAL A 191 -4.24 35.18 1.04
N THR A 192 -3.32 35.86 0.39
CA THR A 192 -2.30 35.42 -0.55
C THR A 192 -1.62 34.09 -0.19
N ASP A 193 -1.37 33.26 -1.19
CA ASP A 193 -0.01 32.78 -1.38
C ASP A 193 0.36 32.92 -2.85
N VAL A 194 1.34 33.81 -3.08
CA VAL A 194 1.95 34.08 -4.37
C VAL A 194 3.13 33.13 -4.48
N VAL A 195 3.11 32.22 -5.45
CA VAL A 195 4.32 31.83 -6.17
C VAL A 195 3.95 31.55 -7.61
N GLU A 196 4.07 32.58 -8.45
CA GLU A 196 4.42 32.41 -9.85
C GLU A 196 5.84 32.96 -9.99
N THR A 197 6.79 32.12 -10.40
CA THR A 197 8.00 32.57 -11.08
C THR A 197 8.28 31.61 -12.22
N GLU A 198 7.83 32.04 -13.38
CA GLU A 198 8.43 31.99 -14.72
C GLU A 198 9.34 30.82 -15.09
N ALA A 199 8.97 30.20 -16.22
CA ALA A 199 9.90 29.50 -17.07
C ALA A 199 10.94 30.49 -17.65
N VAL A 200 12.21 30.13 -17.53
CA VAL A 200 13.28 30.68 -18.36
C VAL A 200 14.00 29.49 -19.01
N ASP A 201 13.71 29.28 -20.29
CA ASP A 201 14.55 28.50 -21.19
C ASP A 201 15.87 29.25 -21.41
N THR A 202 17.00 28.61 -21.12
CA THR A 202 18.28 28.93 -21.74
C THR A 202 19.00 27.62 -22.05
N ASP A 203 19.00 27.28 -23.34
CA ASP A 203 19.95 26.34 -23.94
C ASP A 203 21.36 26.94 -23.88
N THR A 204 22.30 26.22 -23.27
CA THR A 204 23.71 26.27 -23.65
C THR A 204 24.29 24.87 -23.62
N ASP A 205 24.78 24.46 -24.78
CA ASP A 205 25.40 23.17 -25.08
C ASP A 205 26.74 22.95 -24.36
N THR A 206 27.09 21.66 -24.26
CA THR A 206 28.45 21.09 -24.23
C THR A 206 29.20 21.20 -22.90
N GLU A 207 29.34 20.08 -22.19
CA GLU A 207 30.56 19.26 -22.30
C GLU A 207 30.32 17.88 -21.67
N ASP A 208 30.48 16.85 -22.51
CA ASP A 208 30.72 15.48 -22.12
C ASP A 208 31.94 15.42 -21.19
N THR A 209 31.79 14.74 -20.05
CA THR A 209 32.94 14.10 -19.39
C THR A 209 32.53 12.71 -18.95
N GLU A 210 32.55 11.81 -19.93
CA GLU A 210 32.79 10.40 -19.70
C GLU A 210 34.28 10.17 -19.36
N ILE A 211 34.50 9.19 -18.48
CA ILE A 211 35.72 8.39 -18.24
C ILE A 211 36.74 8.96 -17.25
N GLN A 212 36.82 8.32 -16.08
CA GLN A 212 37.89 7.36 -15.71
C GLN A 212 37.33 6.56 -14.52
N GLY A 213 37.04 5.26 -14.64
CA GLY A 213 38.06 4.24 -14.89
C GLY A 213 38.81 3.97 -13.59
N PHE A 214 38.18 3.31 -12.61
CA PHE A 214 38.94 2.66 -11.54
C PHE A 214 39.06 1.18 -11.88
N ALA A 215 40.26 0.87 -12.34
CA ALA A 215 40.71 -0.41 -12.83
C ALA A 215 40.73 -1.48 -11.74
N ASP A 216 40.71 -2.72 -12.24
CA ASP A 216 41.28 -3.94 -11.69
C ASP A 216 42.14 -3.78 -10.43
N VAL A 217 41.78 -4.53 -9.39
CA VAL A 217 42.78 -5.08 -8.46
C VAL A 217 43.07 -6.49 -8.94
N ALA A 218 43.99 -6.59 -9.90
CA ALA A 218 44.71 -7.81 -10.23
C ALA A 218 46.07 -7.80 -9.50
N GLU A 219 46.36 -8.94 -8.87
CA GLU A 219 47.64 -9.50 -8.45
C GLU A 219 48.95 -8.70 -8.62
N ALA A 220 49.68 -8.56 -7.50
CA ALA A 220 51.09 -8.94 -7.37
C ALA A 220 51.23 -9.57 -5.97
N ASP A 221 51.61 -10.85 -5.81
CA ASP A 221 53.00 -11.37 -5.85
C ASP A 221 53.95 -10.48 -5.03
N THR A 222 54.69 -10.87 -4.00
CA THR A 222 55.35 -12.11 -3.51
C THR A 222 55.92 -11.71 -2.13
N GLU A 223 55.95 -12.53 -1.09
CA GLU A 223 57.08 -13.36 -0.65
C GLU A 223 56.63 -14.07 0.65
N THR A 224 56.61 -15.40 0.66
CA THR A 224 57.67 -16.24 1.25
C THR A 224 57.78 -16.10 2.78
N THR A 225 57.19 -17.05 3.50
CA THR A 225 57.85 -17.61 4.68
C THR A 225 57.56 -19.11 4.71
N GLU A 226 58.53 -19.87 4.20
CA GLU A 226 58.74 -21.26 4.55
C GLU A 226 59.05 -21.36 6.05
N ALA A 227 58.40 -22.30 6.74
CA ALA A 227 58.91 -23.12 7.85
C ALA A 227 57.70 -23.86 8.45
N ASP A 228 57.57 -25.15 8.14
CA ASP A 228 57.82 -26.24 9.10
C ASP A 228 56.92 -26.18 10.34
N ASP A 229 55.88 -27.01 10.38
CA ASP A 229 55.97 -28.15 11.29
C ASP A 229 55.17 -29.34 10.79
N SER A 230 55.91 -30.42 10.69
CA SER A 230 55.52 -31.81 10.62
C SER A 230 54.59 -32.25 11.77
N ALA A 231 53.83 -33.31 11.48
CA ALA A 231 53.43 -34.38 12.40
C ALA A 231 52.51 -34.03 13.58
N GLU A 232 51.27 -34.52 13.51
CA GLU A 232 50.94 -35.70 14.33
C GLU A 232 49.72 -36.43 13.75
N ALA A 233 49.94 -37.69 13.39
CA ALA A 233 48.92 -38.71 13.32
C ALA A 233 48.60 -39.16 14.75
N ASP A 234 47.33 -39.35 15.09
CA ASP A 234 46.77 -40.66 15.48
C ASP A 234 45.41 -40.51 16.20
N ALA A 235 44.59 -41.57 16.01
CA ALA A 235 43.35 -41.96 16.69
C ALA A 235 42.01 -41.31 16.26
#